data_AF-A0A0C3GZI6-F1
#
_entry.id   AF-A0A0C3GZI6-F1
#
_cell.length_a   1.000
_cell.length_b   1.000
_cell.length_c   1.000
_cell.angle_alpha   90.00
_cell.angle_beta   90.00
_cell.angle_gamma   90.00
#
_symmetry.space_group_name_H-M   'P 1'
#
loop_
_entity.id
_entity.type
_entity.pdbx_description
1 polymer ?
#
loop_
_entity_poly.entity_id
_entity_poly.type
_entity_poly.pdbx_seq_one_letter_code
_entity_poly.pdbx_strand_id
1 'polypeptide(L)'
;MSSRCILCDRSFVSDESLQQHLRDSPVHAPSYDCDDCDRSFDSEEALKQHLRDSPAHAPSFDCETCDRSFGNEQALQQHLRDSPVHAPSHDCDDCDRSFDSEQALEQHLRDSPAHAPSFECEDCDRSFSSEEALEQHLRDSPAHAPSFECKDCDRSFGSEEALEQHLRDSRIHQQDTETPLDVFFRSFPMFDYDPSLPPATSYTNLRRHERWRRSSATSDDAWNRYQDALQSELHMWYGAENNLTAWYALCRAIGVKPLPKTCEQCEEVGDRATKFGRFILTRIIGCTKDTRQYC
;
A
#
# COMPACT_ATOMS: atom_id res chain seq x y z
N MET A 1 83.63 72.48 14.21
CA MET A 1 83.13 71.58 13.14
C MET A 1 81.74 72.07 12.78
N SER A 2 81.42 72.26 11.50
CA SER A 2 80.07 72.67 11.06
C SER A 2 79.30 71.42 10.62
N SER A 3 78.07 71.26 11.10
CA SER A 3 77.19 70.14 10.79
C SER A 3 76.21 70.53 9.67
N ARG A 4 75.99 69.66 8.68
CA ARG A 4 75.18 69.95 7.48
C ARG A 4 73.91 69.10 7.46
N CYS A 5 72.77 69.70 7.11
CA CYS A 5 71.51 69.00 6.91
C CYS A 5 71.52 68.26 5.57
N ILE A 6 71.35 66.93 5.58
CA ILE A 6 71.33 66.10 4.38
C ILE A 6 70.03 66.24 3.56
N LEU A 7 68.97 66.81 4.14
CA LEU A 7 67.65 66.91 3.50
C LEU A 7 67.45 68.23 2.74
N CYS A 8 68.21 69.29 3.07
CA CYS A 8 68.14 70.59 2.39
C CYS A 8 69.49 71.30 2.23
N ASP A 9 70.60 70.59 2.48
CA ASP A 9 71.99 71.01 2.30
C ASP A 9 72.45 72.26 3.09
N ARG A 10 71.64 72.77 4.02
CA ARG A 10 71.99 73.91 4.88
C ARG A 10 73.05 73.53 5.92
N SER A 11 73.99 74.45 6.16
CA SER A 11 75.11 74.25 7.09
C SER A 11 74.91 75.02 8.38
N PHE A 12 75.23 74.38 9.51
CA PHE A 12 74.96 74.87 10.85
C PHE A 12 76.23 74.87 11.71
N VAL A 13 76.30 75.78 12.68
CA VAL A 13 77.51 76.02 13.48
C VAL A 13 77.63 75.03 14.64
N SER A 14 76.52 74.42 15.07
CA SER A 14 76.46 73.37 16.09
C SER A 14 75.47 72.28 15.73
N ASP A 15 75.67 71.07 16.28
CA ASP A 15 74.72 69.96 16.13
C ASP A 15 73.34 70.31 16.70
N GLU A 16 73.30 71.01 17.83
CA GLU A 16 72.05 71.47 18.45
C GLU A 16 71.23 72.38 17.51
N SER A 17 71.89 73.28 16.77
CA SER A 17 71.23 74.13 15.77
C SER A 17 70.76 73.35 14.53
N LEU A 18 71.43 72.27 14.17
CA LEU A 18 70.98 71.35 13.11
C LEU A 18 69.76 70.53 13.58
N GLN A 19 69.77 70.01 14.81
CA GLN A 19 68.64 69.26 15.38
C GLN A 19 67.40 70.13 15.59
N GLN A 20 67.57 71.41 15.90
CA GLN A 20 66.46 72.37 15.94
C GLN A 20 65.91 72.65 14.54
N HIS A 21 66.78 72.85 13.54
CA HIS A 21 66.37 73.03 12.15
C HIS A 21 65.59 71.82 11.58
N LEU A 22 66.01 70.59 11.89
CA LEU A 22 65.30 69.38 11.46
C LEU A 22 63.91 69.25 12.08
N ARG A 23 63.71 69.76 13.30
CA ARG A 23 62.40 69.76 13.98
C ARG A 23 61.46 70.86 13.50
N ASP A 24 61.99 72.07 13.30
CA ASP A 24 61.16 73.25 13.10
C ASP A 24 60.98 73.61 11.61
N SER A 25 61.64 72.91 10.68
CA SER A 25 61.54 73.20 9.25
C SER A 25 60.32 72.54 8.62
N PRO A 26 59.41 73.30 7.98
CA PRO A 26 58.26 72.74 7.27
C PRO A 26 58.64 71.89 6.05
N VAL A 27 59.89 71.97 5.59
CA VAL A 27 60.43 71.11 4.50
C VAL A 27 60.69 69.69 4.98
N HIS A 28 60.77 69.47 6.30
CA HIS A 28 61.07 68.17 6.93
C HIS A 28 59.98 67.73 7.90
N ALA A 29 58.88 68.49 7.99
CA ALA A 29 57.71 68.07 8.74
C ALA A 29 57.07 66.85 8.05
N PRO A 30 56.73 65.78 8.79
CA PRO A 30 56.03 64.64 8.22
C PRO A 30 54.64 65.07 7.73
N SER A 31 54.32 64.79 6.47
CA SER A 31 52.95 64.89 5.93
C SER A 31 52.22 63.57 6.11
N TYR A 32 50.93 63.66 6.40
CA TYR A 32 50.03 62.52 6.58
C TYR A 32 48.97 62.57 5.48
N ASP A 33 49.19 61.82 4.41
CA ASP A 33 48.33 61.81 3.23
C ASP A 33 47.17 60.82 3.38
N CYS A 34 46.00 61.16 2.85
CA CYS A 34 44.86 60.24 2.76
C CYS A 34 44.99 59.38 1.50
N ASP A 35 44.93 58.06 1.61
CA ASP A 35 45.08 57.18 0.44
C ASP A 35 43.86 57.25 -0.52
N ASP A 36 42.69 57.62 0.01
CA ASP A 36 41.42 57.63 -0.72
C ASP A 36 41.06 59.02 -1.31
N CYS A 37 41.85 60.07 -1.01
CA CYS A 37 41.64 61.41 -1.59
C CYS A 37 42.91 62.27 -1.59
N ASP A 38 42.97 63.30 -2.43
CA ASP A 38 44.16 64.17 -2.60
C ASP A 38 44.40 65.17 -1.43
N ARG A 39 44.08 64.79 -0.18
CA ARG A 39 44.26 65.66 1.00
C ARG A 39 45.43 65.19 1.86
N SER A 40 46.26 66.16 2.25
CA SER A 40 47.41 65.98 3.14
C SER A 40 47.21 66.75 4.44
N PHE A 41 47.62 66.14 5.56
CA PHE A 41 47.48 66.70 6.90
C PHE A 41 48.84 66.86 7.57
N ASP A 42 48.91 67.77 8.54
CA ASP A 42 50.10 68.14 9.31
C ASP A 42 50.33 67.27 10.56
N SER A 43 49.38 66.38 10.88
CA SER A 43 49.46 65.44 12.00
C SER A 43 48.66 64.17 11.74
N GLU A 44 49.05 63.07 12.39
CA GLU A 44 48.33 61.81 12.34
C GLU A 44 46.92 61.94 12.95
N GLU A 45 46.77 62.75 14.00
CA GLU A 45 45.48 63.04 14.63
C GLU A 45 44.52 63.75 13.68
N ALA A 46 45.01 64.71 12.89
CA ALA A 46 44.19 65.42 11.90
C ALA A 46 43.74 64.49 10.76
N LEU A 47 44.62 63.59 10.30
CA LEU A 47 44.25 62.54 9.32
C LEU A 47 43.20 61.58 9.91
N LYS A 48 43.38 61.10 11.15
CA LYS A 48 42.40 60.23 11.82
C LYS A 48 41.04 60.89 12.00
N GLN A 49 41.02 62.18 12.33
CA GLN A 49 39.77 62.93 12.43
C GLN A 49 39.10 63.07 11.07
N HIS A 50 39.86 63.36 10.01
CA HIS A 50 39.35 63.41 8.65
C HIS A 50 38.70 62.09 8.20
N LEU A 51 39.37 60.95 8.44
CA LEU A 51 38.84 59.63 8.10
C LEU A 51 37.54 59.29 8.86
N ARG A 52 37.41 59.78 10.11
CA ARG A 52 36.20 59.58 10.92
C ARG A 52 35.02 60.45 10.47
N ASP A 53 35.28 61.72 10.16
CA ASP A 53 34.21 62.71 9.95
C ASP A 53 33.80 62.85 8.47
N SER A 54 34.59 62.31 7.55
CA SER A 54 34.30 62.34 6.12
C SER A 54 33.27 61.27 5.71
N PRO A 55 32.14 61.66 5.10
CA PRO A 55 31.15 60.69 4.58
C PRO A 55 31.73 59.75 3.52
N ALA A 56 32.81 60.15 2.85
CA ALA A 56 33.48 59.34 1.83
C ALA A 56 34.25 58.13 2.41
N HIS A 57 34.58 58.17 3.71
CA HIS A 57 35.28 57.09 4.42
C HIS A 57 34.41 56.46 5.52
N ALA A 58 33.13 56.84 5.58
CA ALA A 58 32.19 56.22 6.48
C ALA A 58 31.95 54.76 6.05
N PRO A 59 31.96 53.78 6.98
CA PRO A 59 31.71 52.39 6.63
C PRO A 59 30.28 52.23 6.10
N SER A 60 30.13 51.69 4.89
CA SER A 60 28.84 51.21 4.38
C SER A 60 28.60 49.77 4.85
N PHE A 61 27.36 49.48 5.19
CA PHE A 61 26.90 48.15 5.55
C PHE A 61 25.94 47.68 4.48
N ASP A 62 26.44 46.90 3.54
CA ASP A 62 25.70 46.46 2.36
C ASP A 62 24.96 45.14 2.63
N CYS A 63 23.76 45.02 2.07
CA CYS A 63 22.98 43.79 2.11
C CYS A 63 23.43 42.85 0.98
N GLU A 64 23.80 41.61 1.28
CA GLU A 64 24.30 40.69 0.24
C GLU A 64 23.21 40.24 -0.74
N THR A 65 21.94 40.25 -0.31
CA THR A 65 20.80 39.76 -1.11
C THR A 65 20.10 40.86 -1.90
N CYS A 66 20.33 42.15 -1.60
CA CYS A 66 19.72 43.25 -2.35
C CYS A 66 20.64 44.49 -2.41
N ASP A 67 20.45 45.35 -3.40
CA ASP A 67 21.31 46.51 -3.66
C ASP A 67 21.12 47.68 -2.65
N ARG A 68 20.86 47.40 -1.37
CA ARG A 68 20.67 48.40 -0.31
C ARG A 68 21.88 48.50 0.59
N SER A 69 22.33 49.73 0.81
CA SER A 69 23.43 50.08 1.72
C SER A 69 22.92 50.87 2.92
N PHE A 70 23.46 50.59 4.09
CA PHE A 70 23.09 51.23 5.36
C PHE A 70 24.30 51.93 6.00
N GLY A 71 24.05 53.03 6.72
CA GLY A 71 25.11 53.82 7.34
C GLY A 71 25.59 53.30 8.70
N ASN A 72 25.00 52.22 9.21
CA ASN A 72 25.46 51.51 10.41
C ASN A 72 24.91 50.07 10.44
N GLU A 73 25.57 49.24 11.24
CA GLU A 73 25.21 47.83 11.40
C GLU A 73 23.80 47.63 11.98
N GLN A 74 23.36 48.50 12.91
CA GLN A 74 22.05 48.38 13.53
C GLN A 74 20.91 48.52 12.50
N ALA A 75 21.06 49.46 11.55
CA ALA A 75 20.10 49.66 10.47
C ALA A 75 20.08 48.49 9.48
N LEU A 76 21.23 47.89 9.18
CA LEU A 76 21.30 46.66 8.39
C LEU A 76 20.60 45.50 9.11
N GLN A 77 20.88 45.27 10.39
CA GLN A 77 20.26 44.20 11.17
C GLN A 77 18.73 44.35 11.27
N GLN A 78 18.23 45.58 11.39
CA GLN A 78 16.79 45.85 11.34
C GLN A 78 16.21 45.54 9.96
N HIS A 79 16.90 45.92 8.88
CA HIS A 79 16.48 45.57 7.52
C HIS A 79 16.41 44.05 7.29
N LEU A 80 17.41 43.29 7.77
CA LEU A 80 17.42 41.82 7.66
C LEU A 80 16.25 41.18 8.42
N ARG A 81 15.83 41.76 9.53
CA ARG A 81 14.70 41.25 10.33
C ARG A 81 13.34 41.56 9.71
N ASP A 82 13.17 42.78 9.23
CA ASP A 82 11.85 43.31 8.86
C ASP A 82 11.54 43.12 7.36
N SER A 83 12.53 42.76 6.54
CA SER A 83 12.33 42.56 5.11
C SER A 83 11.82 41.16 4.79
N PRO A 84 10.72 41.03 4.02
CA PRO A 84 10.19 39.73 3.61
C PRO A 84 11.14 38.95 2.68
N VAL A 85 12.12 39.63 2.07
CA VAL A 85 13.16 38.99 1.23
C VAL A 85 14.09 38.10 2.07
N HIS A 86 14.20 38.38 3.38
CA HIS A 86 15.04 37.66 4.33
C HIS A 86 14.23 36.84 5.34
N ALA A 87 12.90 36.85 5.22
CA ALA A 87 12.07 36.02 6.07
C ALA A 87 12.31 34.54 5.73
N PRO A 88 12.45 33.65 6.74
CA PRO A 88 12.57 32.23 6.48
C PRO A 88 11.31 31.73 5.77
N SER A 89 11.49 31.08 4.61
CA SER A 89 10.42 30.34 3.95
C SER A 89 10.28 28.96 4.58
N HIS A 90 9.04 28.53 4.77
CA HIS A 90 8.71 27.17 5.18
C HIS A 90 8.13 26.44 3.98
N ASP A 91 8.97 25.67 3.30
CA ASP A 91 8.62 24.97 2.06
C ASP A 91 8.00 23.60 2.35
N CYS A 92 7.01 23.20 1.54
CA CYS A 92 6.44 21.86 1.59
C CYS A 92 7.31 20.92 0.73
N ASP A 93 7.82 19.82 1.29
CA ASP A 93 8.67 18.89 0.54
C ASP A 93 7.94 18.16 -0.60
N ASP A 94 6.62 18.03 -0.47
CA ASP A 94 5.76 17.28 -1.38
C ASP A 94 5.09 18.17 -2.46
N CYS A 95 5.23 19.50 -2.39
CA CYS A 95 4.69 20.40 -3.42
C CYS A 95 5.40 21.76 -3.49
N ASP A 96 5.28 22.47 -4.61
CA ASP A 96 5.96 23.76 -4.83
C ASP A 96 5.36 24.95 -4.04
N ARG A 97 4.80 24.73 -2.85
CA ARG A 97 4.23 25.78 -1.99
C ARG A 97 5.18 26.15 -0.85
N SER A 98 5.36 27.45 -0.69
CA SER A 98 6.13 28.07 0.39
C SER A 98 5.22 28.89 1.29
N PHE A 99 5.47 28.80 2.59
CA PHE A 99 4.70 29.49 3.63
C PHE A 99 5.58 30.47 4.40
N ASP A 100 4.96 31.52 4.92
CA ASP A 100 5.58 32.59 5.70
C ASP A 100 5.72 32.25 7.20
N SER A 101 5.21 31.09 7.63
CA SER A 101 5.35 30.59 8.99
C SER A 101 5.23 29.07 9.06
N GLU A 102 5.87 28.47 10.06
CA GLU A 102 5.75 27.05 10.37
C GLU A 102 4.30 26.65 10.64
N GLN A 103 3.54 27.48 11.35
CA GLN A 103 2.13 27.22 11.64
C GLN A 103 1.26 27.14 10.37
N ALA A 104 1.55 27.98 9.37
CA ALA A 104 0.85 27.94 8.09
C ALA A 104 1.21 26.69 7.27
N LEU A 105 2.47 26.24 7.33
CA LEU A 105 2.90 24.97 6.75
C LEU A 105 2.23 23.77 7.44
N GLU A 106 2.21 23.73 8.77
CA GLU A 106 1.53 22.66 9.54
C GLU A 106 0.04 22.57 9.22
N GLN A 107 -0.63 23.71 9.10
CA GLN A 107 -2.04 23.75 8.70
C GLN A 107 -2.22 23.23 7.27
N HIS A 108 -1.34 23.62 6.34
CA HIS A 108 -1.37 23.09 4.98
C HIS A 108 -1.21 21.57 4.93
N LEU A 109 -0.26 21.02 5.69
CA LEU A 109 -0.03 19.56 5.77
C LEU A 109 -1.25 18.83 6.35
N ARG A 110 -1.93 19.44 7.34
CA ARG A 110 -3.13 18.85 7.95
C ARG A 110 -4.34 18.86 7.02
N ASP A 111 -4.57 19.97 6.33
CA ASP A 111 -5.81 20.21 5.59
C ASP A 111 -5.71 19.76 4.11
N SER A 112 -4.51 19.50 3.61
CA SER A 112 -4.30 19.05 2.23
C SER A 112 -4.61 17.56 2.08
N PRO A 113 -5.53 17.18 1.17
CA PRO A 113 -5.83 15.78 0.87
C PRO A 113 -4.60 14.99 0.37
N ALA A 114 -3.59 15.68 -0.17
CA ALA A 114 -2.36 15.06 -0.65
C ALA A 114 -1.43 14.58 0.48
N HIS A 115 -1.58 15.12 1.70
CA HIS A 115 -0.77 14.76 2.87
C HIS A 115 -1.61 14.11 3.98
N ALA A 116 -2.91 13.88 3.73
CA ALA A 116 -3.76 13.16 4.65
C ALA A 116 -3.28 11.70 4.76
N PRO A 117 -3.17 11.13 5.98
CA PRO A 117 -2.80 9.74 6.15
C PRO A 117 -3.83 8.85 5.45
N SER A 118 -3.38 8.07 4.47
CA SER A 118 -4.19 7.05 3.81
C SER A 118 -4.13 5.76 4.60
N PHE A 119 -5.28 5.27 5.03
CA PHE A 119 -5.42 3.99 5.71
C PHE A 119 -5.78 2.93 4.66
N GLU A 120 -4.84 2.04 4.37
CA GLU A 120 -4.99 1.01 3.32
C GLU A 120 -5.50 -0.31 3.92
N CYS A 121 -6.38 -1.00 3.20
CA CYS A 121 -6.78 -2.36 3.55
C CYS A 121 -5.74 -3.36 3.03
N GLU A 122 -5.19 -4.23 3.89
CA GLU A 122 -4.17 -5.21 3.46
C GLU A 122 -4.73 -6.29 2.52
N ASP A 123 -6.03 -6.54 2.60
CA ASP A 123 -6.72 -7.60 1.87
C ASP A 123 -7.37 -7.09 0.56
N CYS A 124 -7.39 -5.77 0.29
CA CYS A 124 -7.91 -5.21 -0.96
C CYS A 124 -7.32 -3.85 -1.32
N ASP A 125 -7.34 -3.47 -2.60
CA ASP A 125 -6.76 -2.21 -3.11
C ASP A 125 -7.56 -0.93 -2.73
N ARG A 126 -8.24 -0.90 -1.58
CA ARG A 126 -9.00 0.27 -1.10
C ARG A 126 -8.22 1.02 -0.03
N SER A 127 -8.25 2.34 -0.15
CA SER A 127 -7.66 3.30 0.79
C SER A 127 -8.72 4.26 1.32
N PHE A 128 -8.59 4.60 2.59
CA PHE A 128 -9.56 5.38 3.36
C PHE A 128 -8.89 6.61 3.98
N SER A 129 -9.68 7.66 4.19
CA SER A 129 -9.21 8.94 4.74
C SER A 129 -9.19 8.99 6.27
N SER A 130 -9.65 7.95 6.95
CA SER A 130 -9.58 7.83 8.41
C SER A 130 -9.57 6.36 8.86
N GLU A 131 -9.08 6.13 10.07
CA GLU A 131 -9.06 4.82 10.72
C GLU A 131 -10.48 4.30 10.94
N GLU A 132 -11.43 5.14 11.38
CA GLU A 132 -12.82 4.72 11.59
C GLU A 132 -13.50 4.25 10.29
N ALA A 133 -13.14 4.86 9.16
CA ALA A 133 -13.67 4.47 7.85
C ALA A 133 -13.08 3.12 7.41
N LEU A 134 -11.80 2.85 7.71
CA LEU A 134 -11.19 1.54 7.49
C LEU A 134 -11.81 0.48 8.42
N GLU A 135 -11.98 0.76 9.71
CA GLU A 135 -12.62 -0.18 10.66
C GLU A 135 -14.05 -0.52 10.24
N GLN A 136 -14.82 0.47 9.79
CA GLN A 136 -16.17 0.23 9.28
C GLN A 136 -16.13 -0.62 8.01
N HIS A 137 -15.19 -0.37 7.11
CA HIS A 137 -14.99 -1.21 5.93
C HIS A 137 -14.67 -2.66 6.29
N LEU A 138 -13.77 -2.90 7.24
CA LEU A 138 -13.41 -4.24 7.71
C LEU A 138 -14.60 -4.95 8.36
N ARG A 139 -15.46 -4.22 9.08
CA ARG A 139 -16.66 -4.78 9.71
C ARG A 139 -17.76 -5.14 8.72
N ASP A 140 -18.03 -4.26 7.75
CA ASP A 140 -19.20 -4.36 6.89
C ASP A 140 -18.90 -5.10 5.57
N SER A 141 -17.62 -5.29 5.22
CA SER A 141 -17.21 -5.97 3.99
C SER A 141 -17.38 -7.49 4.11
N PRO A 142 -18.13 -8.14 3.21
CA PRO A 142 -18.23 -9.60 3.17
C PRO A 142 -16.89 -10.32 2.95
N ALA A 143 -15.88 -9.61 2.45
CA ALA A 143 -14.54 -10.14 2.24
C ALA A 143 -13.73 -10.30 3.53
N HIS A 144 -14.07 -9.53 4.58
CA HIS A 144 -13.39 -9.58 5.89
C HIS A 144 -14.30 -10.09 7.00
N ALA A 145 -15.56 -10.41 6.69
CA ALA A 145 -16.46 -11.03 7.63
C ALA A 145 -15.88 -12.39 8.09
N PRO A 146 -15.92 -12.69 9.40
CA PRO A 146 -15.43 -13.96 9.90
C PRO A 146 -16.21 -15.11 9.26
N SER A 147 -15.52 -15.91 8.45
CA SER A 147 -16.07 -17.13 7.87
C SER A 147 -15.86 -18.30 8.83
N PHE A 148 -16.96 -18.88 9.30
CA PHE A 148 -16.96 -20.05 10.16
C PHE A 148 -17.15 -21.30 9.29
N GLU A 149 -16.09 -22.07 9.11
CA GLU A 149 -16.09 -23.27 8.26
C GLU A 149 -16.47 -24.52 9.06
N CYS A 150 -17.33 -25.36 8.48
CA CYS A 150 -17.59 -26.69 9.03
C CYS A 150 -16.42 -27.62 8.72
N LYS A 151 -15.96 -28.40 9.72
CA LYS A 151 -14.83 -29.33 9.52
C LYS A 151 -15.22 -30.61 8.77
N ASP A 152 -16.48 -31.01 8.84
CA ASP A 152 -16.95 -32.25 8.23
C ASP A 152 -17.73 -32.02 6.91
N CYS A 153 -17.89 -30.76 6.47
CA CYS A 153 -18.40 -30.45 5.13
C CYS A 153 -17.86 -29.11 4.59
N ASP A 154 -17.77 -28.95 3.27
CA ASP A 154 -17.24 -27.75 2.59
C ASP A 154 -18.17 -26.51 2.67
N ARG A 155 -18.95 -26.34 3.75
CA ARG A 155 -19.83 -25.17 3.94
C ARG A 155 -19.23 -24.17 4.92
N SER A 156 -19.30 -22.90 4.54
CA SER A 156 -18.91 -21.75 5.34
C SER A 156 -20.12 -20.89 5.72
N PHE A 157 -20.08 -20.33 6.92
CA PHE A 157 -21.15 -19.54 7.53
C PHE A 157 -20.63 -18.18 7.97
N GLY A 158 -21.48 -17.16 7.93
CA GLY A 158 -21.11 -15.79 8.31
C GLY A 158 -21.20 -15.49 9.81
N SER A 159 -21.62 -16.45 10.64
CA SER A 159 -21.63 -16.32 12.10
C SER A 159 -21.45 -17.68 12.79
N GLU A 160 -21.00 -17.66 14.04
CA GLU A 160 -20.84 -18.85 14.86
C GLU A 160 -22.20 -19.51 15.13
N GLU A 161 -23.25 -18.73 15.40
CA GLU A 161 -24.60 -19.26 15.64
C GLU A 161 -25.17 -19.99 14.42
N ALA A 162 -24.87 -19.49 13.20
CA ALA A 162 -25.27 -20.14 11.96
C ALA A 162 -24.53 -21.46 11.74
N LEU A 163 -23.24 -21.53 12.10
CA LEU A 163 -22.47 -22.77 12.10
C LEU A 163 -23.01 -23.75 13.16
N GLU A 164 -23.28 -23.30 14.39
CA GLU A 164 -23.83 -24.15 15.45
C GLU A 164 -25.21 -24.70 15.09
N GLN A 165 -26.07 -23.87 14.48
CA GLN A 165 -27.36 -24.31 13.96
C GLN A 165 -27.17 -25.33 12.84
N HIS A 166 -26.21 -25.10 11.93
CA HIS A 166 -25.87 -26.08 10.91
C HIS A 166 -25.40 -27.41 11.52
N LEU A 167 -24.51 -27.39 12.51
CA LEU A 167 -24.04 -28.59 13.20
C LEU A 167 -25.17 -29.33 13.92
N ARG A 168 -26.14 -28.58 14.48
CA ARG A 168 -27.30 -29.13 15.16
C ARG A 168 -28.33 -29.73 14.21
N ASP A 169 -28.69 -29.02 13.16
CA ASP A 169 -29.85 -29.33 12.31
C ASP A 169 -29.47 -30.11 11.05
N SER A 170 -28.19 -30.13 10.67
CA SER A 170 -27.75 -30.84 9.48
C SER A 170 -27.60 -32.33 9.76
N ARG A 171 -28.27 -33.11 8.93
CA ARG A 171 -28.26 -34.58 8.96
C ARG A 171 -26.89 -35.20 8.70
N ILE A 172 -25.94 -34.41 8.19
CA ILE A 172 -24.53 -34.79 8.05
C ILE A 172 -23.90 -35.06 9.42
N HIS A 173 -24.32 -34.30 10.44
CA HIS A 173 -23.75 -34.32 11.79
C HIS A 173 -24.67 -35.00 12.81
N GLN A 174 -25.97 -35.10 12.52
CA GLN A 174 -26.87 -35.97 13.28
C GLN A 174 -26.62 -37.42 12.87
N GLN A 175 -25.91 -38.17 13.72
CA GLN A 175 -25.66 -39.60 13.54
C GLN A 175 -26.98 -40.36 13.29
N ASP A 176 -26.91 -41.27 12.31
CA ASP A 176 -27.88 -42.31 11.95
C ASP A 176 -29.24 -41.85 11.40
N THR A 177 -29.25 -41.38 10.16
CA THR A 177 -30.42 -41.59 9.30
C THR A 177 -29.99 -42.41 8.09
N GLU A 178 -30.57 -43.61 7.95
CA GLU A 178 -30.40 -44.46 6.76
C GLU A 178 -30.58 -43.62 5.49
N THR A 179 -29.54 -43.60 4.66
CA THR A 179 -29.55 -42.83 3.43
C THR A 179 -30.37 -43.56 2.35
N PRO A 180 -30.85 -42.87 1.31
CA PRO A 180 -31.52 -43.51 0.17
C PRO A 180 -30.75 -44.69 -0.44
N LEU A 181 -29.40 -44.64 -0.47
CA LEU A 181 -28.58 -45.78 -0.88
C LEU A 181 -28.58 -46.90 0.17
N ASP A 182 -28.53 -46.59 1.46
CA ASP A 182 -28.65 -47.60 2.52
C ASP A 182 -29.97 -48.36 2.38
N VAL A 183 -31.09 -47.65 2.17
CA VAL A 183 -32.41 -48.24 1.96
C VAL A 183 -32.42 -49.13 0.71
N PHE A 184 -31.76 -48.70 -0.37
CA PHE A 184 -31.62 -49.51 -1.59
C PHE A 184 -30.85 -50.81 -1.33
N PHE A 185 -29.65 -50.74 -0.74
CA PHE A 185 -28.83 -51.93 -0.52
C PHE A 185 -29.44 -52.89 0.50
N ARG A 186 -30.05 -52.37 1.57
CA ARG A 186 -30.78 -53.17 2.58
C ARG A 186 -32.06 -53.80 2.06
N SER A 187 -32.57 -53.36 0.91
CA SER A 187 -33.72 -54.03 0.25
C SER A 187 -33.39 -55.42 -0.30
N PHE A 188 -32.11 -55.82 -0.28
CA PHE A 188 -31.62 -57.15 -0.67
C PHE A 188 -31.21 -57.94 0.59
N PRO A 189 -32.09 -58.78 1.16
CA PRO A 189 -31.90 -59.33 2.51
C PRO A 189 -30.72 -60.29 2.66
N MET A 190 -30.26 -60.88 1.55
CA MET A 190 -29.15 -61.83 1.52
C MET A 190 -27.82 -61.17 1.11
N PHE A 191 -27.85 -59.87 0.81
CA PHE A 191 -26.66 -59.11 0.48
C PHE A 191 -26.07 -58.50 1.75
N ASP A 192 -24.84 -58.89 2.07
CA ASP A 192 -24.08 -58.33 3.20
C ASP A 192 -23.59 -56.93 2.84
N TYR A 193 -24.44 -55.94 3.10
CA TYR A 193 -24.18 -54.53 2.80
C TYR A 193 -23.29 -53.91 3.88
N ASP A 194 -22.11 -53.45 3.45
CA ASP A 194 -21.17 -52.67 4.25
C ASP A 194 -21.27 -51.18 3.85
N PRO A 195 -21.81 -50.31 4.73
CA PRO A 195 -21.92 -48.87 4.48
C PRO A 195 -20.58 -48.14 4.36
N SER A 196 -19.47 -48.76 4.78
CA SER A 196 -18.13 -48.15 4.67
C SER A 196 -17.55 -48.24 3.25
N LEU A 197 -18.13 -49.07 2.37
CA LEU A 197 -17.67 -49.23 1.01
C LEU A 197 -18.24 -48.16 0.08
N PRO A 198 -17.48 -47.70 -0.93
CA PRO A 198 -18.01 -46.79 -1.94
C PRO A 198 -19.25 -47.37 -2.64
N PRO A 199 -20.32 -46.58 -2.89
CA PRO A 199 -21.58 -47.08 -3.48
C PRO A 199 -21.41 -47.87 -4.78
N ALA A 200 -20.47 -47.46 -5.63
CA ALA A 200 -20.14 -48.16 -6.88
C ALA A 200 -19.55 -49.57 -6.64
N THR A 201 -18.75 -49.71 -5.57
CA THR A 201 -18.18 -50.99 -5.14
C THR A 201 -19.28 -51.89 -4.58
N SER A 202 -20.14 -51.35 -3.71
CA SER A 202 -21.29 -52.06 -3.15
C SER A 202 -22.25 -52.54 -4.24
N TYR A 203 -22.55 -51.71 -5.24
CA TYR A 203 -23.37 -52.12 -6.39
C TYR A 203 -22.70 -53.20 -7.26
N THR A 204 -21.38 -53.14 -7.43
CA THR A 204 -20.64 -54.18 -8.16
C THR A 204 -20.70 -55.52 -7.44
N ASN A 205 -20.60 -55.51 -6.11
CA ASN A 205 -20.73 -56.70 -5.27
C ASN A 205 -22.16 -57.26 -5.31
N LEU A 206 -23.18 -56.41 -5.22
CA LEU A 206 -24.59 -56.78 -5.38
C LEU A 206 -24.85 -57.44 -6.74
N ARG A 207 -24.33 -56.85 -7.82
CA ARG A 207 -24.47 -57.41 -9.18
C ARG A 207 -23.84 -58.80 -9.31
N ARG A 208 -22.74 -59.06 -8.60
CA ARG A 208 -22.08 -60.38 -8.56
C ARG A 208 -22.89 -61.36 -7.73
N HIS A 209 -23.42 -60.93 -6.59
CA HIS A 209 -24.26 -61.72 -5.69
C HIS A 209 -25.53 -62.22 -6.41
N GLU A 210 -26.26 -61.30 -7.04
CA GLU A 210 -27.51 -61.58 -7.75
C GLU A 210 -27.31 -62.23 -9.14
N ARG A 211 -26.05 -62.39 -9.57
CA ARG A 211 -25.68 -62.96 -10.89
C ARG A 211 -26.41 -62.31 -12.06
N TRP A 212 -26.64 -61.00 -12.00
CA TRP A 212 -27.35 -60.25 -13.04
C TRP A 212 -26.60 -60.33 -14.38
N ARG A 213 -27.32 -60.78 -15.42
CA ARG A 213 -26.83 -60.78 -16.80
C ARG A 213 -27.14 -59.43 -17.45
N ARG A 214 -26.28 -59.01 -18.38
CA ARG A 214 -26.55 -57.84 -19.24
C ARG A 214 -27.94 -58.00 -19.88
N SER A 215 -28.77 -56.96 -19.76
CA SER A 215 -30.06 -56.83 -20.45
C SER A 215 -31.19 -57.73 -19.94
N SER A 216 -31.13 -58.20 -18.69
CA SER A 216 -32.30 -58.82 -18.04
C SER A 216 -33.18 -57.73 -17.41
N ALA A 217 -34.50 -57.87 -17.53
CA ALA A 217 -35.45 -56.89 -16.99
C ALA A 217 -35.24 -56.60 -15.48
N THR A 218 -34.87 -57.63 -14.71
CA THR A 218 -34.55 -57.50 -13.28
C THR A 218 -33.24 -56.75 -13.01
N SER A 219 -32.23 -56.89 -13.88
CA SER A 219 -30.98 -56.15 -13.76
C SER A 219 -31.16 -54.69 -14.14
N ASP A 220 -32.00 -54.42 -15.14
CA ASP A 220 -32.28 -53.06 -15.60
C ASP A 220 -33.15 -52.31 -14.58
N ASP A 221 -34.16 -52.97 -13.99
CA ASP A 221 -34.97 -52.41 -12.89
C ASP A 221 -34.12 -52.07 -11.66
N ALA A 222 -33.28 -53.01 -11.20
CA ALA A 222 -32.43 -52.78 -10.05
C ALA A 222 -31.34 -51.72 -10.31
N TRP A 223 -30.88 -51.60 -11.55
CA TRP A 223 -30.00 -50.48 -11.96
C TRP A 223 -30.73 -49.15 -11.90
N ASN A 224 -31.95 -49.05 -12.42
CA ASN A 224 -32.75 -47.83 -12.34
C ASN A 224 -33.03 -47.42 -10.88
N ARG A 225 -33.38 -48.37 -10.01
CA ARG A 225 -33.61 -48.11 -8.58
C ARG A 225 -32.36 -47.65 -7.85
N TYR A 226 -31.20 -48.22 -8.17
CA TYR A 226 -29.91 -47.75 -7.65
C TYR A 226 -29.61 -46.32 -8.13
N GLN A 227 -29.91 -46.03 -9.39
CA GLN A 227 -29.72 -44.70 -9.97
C GLN A 227 -30.62 -43.65 -9.34
N ASP A 228 -31.89 -43.97 -9.09
CA ASP A 228 -32.84 -43.08 -8.42
C ASP A 228 -32.39 -42.81 -6.97
N ALA A 229 -31.96 -43.85 -6.24
CA ALA A 229 -31.43 -43.70 -4.88
C ALA A 229 -30.19 -42.79 -4.85
N LEU A 230 -29.25 -42.97 -5.78
CA LEU A 230 -28.06 -42.12 -5.91
C LEU A 230 -28.44 -40.67 -6.24
N GLN A 231 -29.43 -40.45 -7.10
CA GLN A 231 -29.91 -39.12 -7.44
C GLN A 231 -30.58 -38.44 -6.23
N SER A 232 -31.42 -39.17 -5.50
CA SER A 232 -32.05 -38.67 -4.26
C SER A 232 -31.02 -38.31 -3.20
N GLU A 233 -29.95 -39.10 -3.06
CA GLU A 233 -28.83 -38.74 -2.22
C GLU A 233 -28.14 -37.45 -2.65
N LEU A 234 -27.80 -37.32 -3.93
CA LEU A 234 -27.17 -36.09 -4.41
C LEU A 234 -28.05 -34.86 -4.17
N HIS A 235 -29.36 -34.98 -4.35
CA HIS A 235 -30.30 -33.90 -4.01
C HIS A 235 -30.37 -33.64 -2.50
N MET A 236 -30.26 -34.69 -1.68
CA MET A 236 -30.23 -34.59 -0.21
C MET A 236 -28.99 -33.83 0.29
N TRP A 237 -27.82 -34.08 -0.30
CA TRP A 237 -26.56 -33.49 0.12
C TRP A 237 -26.32 -32.09 -0.48
N TYR A 238 -26.71 -31.88 -1.74
CA TYR A 238 -26.33 -30.69 -2.50
C TYR A 238 -27.51 -29.77 -2.90
N GLY A 239 -28.75 -30.16 -2.57
CA GLY A 239 -29.95 -29.39 -2.92
C GLY A 239 -30.47 -29.67 -4.33
N ALA A 240 -31.58 -29.03 -4.70
CA ALA A 240 -32.27 -29.24 -5.98
C ALA A 240 -31.74 -28.36 -7.14
N GLU A 241 -30.80 -27.46 -6.87
CA GLU A 241 -30.34 -26.45 -7.84
C GLU A 241 -29.00 -26.85 -8.48
N ASN A 242 -28.82 -26.46 -9.75
CA ASN A 242 -27.67 -26.72 -10.61
C ASN A 242 -26.35 -26.16 -10.06
N ASN A 243 -25.85 -26.74 -8.97
CA ASN A 243 -24.67 -26.27 -8.27
C ASN A 243 -23.40 -26.87 -8.90
N LEU A 244 -22.69 -26.06 -9.71
CA LEU A 244 -21.41 -26.44 -10.33
C LEU A 244 -20.37 -26.92 -9.32
N THR A 245 -20.40 -26.43 -8.09
CA THR A 245 -19.46 -26.81 -7.02
C THR A 245 -19.70 -28.26 -6.58
N ALA A 246 -20.97 -28.66 -6.45
CA ALA A 246 -21.34 -30.05 -6.17
C ALA A 246 -20.91 -31.00 -7.30
N TRP A 247 -21.03 -30.55 -8.55
CA TRP A 247 -20.55 -31.29 -9.72
C TRP A 247 -19.02 -31.49 -9.71
N TYR A 248 -18.26 -30.44 -9.42
CA TYR A 248 -16.81 -30.53 -9.33
C TYR A 248 -16.35 -31.40 -8.15
N ALA A 249 -17.07 -31.39 -7.02
CA ALA A 249 -16.82 -32.29 -5.89
C ALA A 249 -17.05 -33.75 -6.28
N LEU A 250 -18.16 -34.05 -6.98
CA LEU A 250 -18.45 -35.40 -7.49
C LEU A 250 -17.37 -35.86 -8.47
N CYS A 251 -17.01 -35.04 -9.46
CA CYS A 251 -15.97 -35.37 -10.45
C CYS A 251 -14.63 -35.70 -9.79
N ARG A 252 -14.27 -34.99 -8.71
CA ARG A 252 -13.08 -35.29 -7.91
C ARG A 252 -13.23 -36.63 -7.16
N ALA A 253 -14.38 -36.89 -6.56
CA ALA A 253 -14.66 -38.12 -5.82
C ALA A 253 -14.60 -39.38 -6.72
N ILE A 254 -15.05 -39.27 -7.97
CA ILE A 254 -14.97 -40.36 -8.96
C ILE A 254 -13.64 -40.37 -9.76
N GLY A 255 -12.68 -39.50 -9.42
CA GLY A 255 -11.33 -39.51 -9.99
C GLY A 255 -11.19 -38.90 -11.39
N VAL A 256 -12.14 -38.07 -11.85
CA VAL A 256 -12.05 -37.39 -13.15
C VAL A 256 -11.09 -36.19 -13.05
N LYS A 257 -9.96 -36.27 -13.76
CA LYS A 257 -9.00 -35.17 -13.93
C LYS A 257 -8.48 -35.12 -15.38
N PRO A 258 -8.36 -33.92 -16.00
CA PRO A 258 -8.77 -32.61 -15.48
C PRO A 258 -10.30 -32.45 -15.44
N LEU A 259 -10.78 -31.59 -14.54
CA LEU A 259 -12.21 -31.29 -14.41
C LEU A 259 -12.73 -30.67 -15.72
N PRO A 260 -13.85 -31.17 -16.27
CA PRO A 260 -14.38 -30.64 -17.53
C PRO A 260 -14.88 -29.21 -17.33
N LYS A 261 -14.41 -28.31 -18.20
CA LYS A 261 -14.71 -26.87 -18.19
C LYS A 261 -15.64 -26.46 -19.33
N THR A 262 -15.88 -27.34 -20.29
CA THR A 262 -16.79 -27.11 -21.42
C THR A 262 -17.77 -28.27 -21.58
N CYS A 263 -18.94 -28.02 -22.19
CA CYS A 263 -19.92 -29.06 -22.50
C CYS A 263 -19.32 -30.20 -23.35
N GLU A 264 -18.39 -29.88 -24.25
CA GLU A 264 -17.68 -30.86 -25.09
C GLU A 264 -16.74 -31.75 -24.25
N GLN A 265 -16.06 -31.19 -23.25
CA GLN A 265 -15.26 -31.96 -22.29
C GLN A 265 -16.13 -32.82 -21.37
N CYS A 266 -17.34 -32.35 -21.01
CA CYS A 266 -18.33 -33.14 -20.30
C CYS A 266 -18.78 -34.35 -21.14
N GLU A 267 -19.09 -34.16 -22.43
CA GLU A 267 -19.45 -35.26 -23.34
C GLU A 267 -18.30 -36.27 -23.53
N GLU A 268 -17.05 -35.82 -23.65
CA GLU A 268 -15.90 -36.72 -23.74
C GLU A 268 -15.69 -37.55 -22.46
N VAL A 269 -15.91 -36.97 -21.28
CA VAL A 269 -15.88 -37.69 -19.99
C VAL A 269 -17.06 -38.66 -19.90
N GLY A 270 -18.24 -38.26 -20.38
CA GLY A 270 -19.45 -39.08 -20.43
C GLY A 270 -19.39 -40.25 -21.41
N ASP A 271 -18.60 -40.13 -22.49
CA ASP A 271 -18.35 -41.20 -23.45
C ASP A 271 -17.19 -42.12 -23.03
N ARG A 272 -16.20 -41.62 -22.28
CA ARG A 272 -15.15 -42.45 -21.63
C ARG A 272 -15.68 -43.21 -20.41
N ALA A 273 -16.62 -42.62 -19.67
CA ALA A 273 -17.29 -43.29 -18.57
C ALA A 273 -18.48 -44.10 -19.11
N THR A 274 -18.37 -45.43 -19.06
CA THR A 274 -19.49 -46.40 -19.17
C THR A 274 -20.83 -45.81 -18.75
N LYS A 275 -21.96 -46.15 -19.43
CA LYS A 275 -23.40 -45.82 -19.15
C LYS A 275 -23.74 -44.83 -18.00
N PHE A 276 -23.17 -45.05 -16.80
CA PHE A 276 -23.00 -44.11 -15.69
C PHE A 276 -22.63 -42.65 -16.08
N GLY A 277 -21.66 -42.43 -16.97
CA GLY A 277 -21.25 -41.08 -17.41
C GLY A 277 -22.34 -40.33 -18.16
N ARG A 278 -22.95 -40.99 -19.15
CA ARG A 278 -24.13 -40.47 -19.88
C ARG A 278 -25.33 -40.22 -18.97
N PHE A 279 -25.58 -41.06 -17.97
CA PHE A 279 -26.70 -40.87 -17.05
C PHE A 279 -26.57 -39.56 -16.26
N ILE A 280 -25.38 -39.28 -15.72
CA ILE A 280 -25.15 -38.08 -14.92
C ILE A 280 -25.32 -36.80 -15.76
N LEU A 281 -24.80 -36.77 -16.98
CA LEU A 281 -24.94 -35.61 -17.87
C LEU A 281 -26.39 -35.32 -18.26
N THR A 282 -27.18 -36.36 -18.55
CA THR A 282 -28.53 -36.18 -19.10
C THR A 282 -29.60 -35.94 -18.03
N ARG A 283 -29.49 -36.58 -16.86
CA ARG A 283 -30.52 -36.54 -15.79
C ARG A 283 -30.23 -35.56 -14.67
N ILE A 284 -28.96 -35.26 -14.38
CA ILE A 284 -28.56 -34.37 -13.27
C ILE A 284 -28.32 -32.94 -13.79
N ILE A 285 -27.69 -32.79 -14.96
CA ILE A 285 -27.35 -31.47 -15.52
C ILE A 285 -28.43 -30.95 -16.49
N GLY A 286 -29.33 -31.82 -16.97
CA GLY A 286 -30.29 -31.45 -18.02
C GLY A 286 -29.62 -31.16 -19.37
N CYS A 287 -28.36 -31.59 -19.54
CA CYS A 287 -27.59 -31.38 -20.75
C CYS A 287 -28.04 -32.42 -21.79
N THR A 288 -29.07 -32.07 -22.56
CA THR A 288 -29.44 -32.83 -23.76
C THR A 288 -28.69 -32.23 -24.94
N LYS A 289 -28.47 -33.03 -25.99
CA LYS A 289 -27.78 -32.59 -27.23
C LYS A 289 -28.38 -31.32 -27.87
N ASP A 290 -29.61 -30.96 -27.49
CA ASP A 290 -30.33 -29.79 -28.00
C ASP A 290 -30.16 -28.51 -27.17
N THR A 291 -29.64 -28.57 -25.93
CA THR A 291 -29.52 -27.41 -25.05
C THR A 291 -28.07 -26.96 -24.87
N ARG A 292 -27.45 -26.48 -25.97
CA ARG A 292 -26.17 -25.73 -25.95
C ARG A 292 -26.23 -24.35 -25.25
N GLN A 293 -27.22 -24.11 -24.41
CA GLN A 293 -27.62 -22.75 -24.03
C GLN A 293 -27.46 -22.39 -22.56
N TYR A 294 -27.08 -23.33 -21.69
CA TYR A 294 -26.89 -23.05 -20.27
C TYR A 294 -25.55 -23.64 -19.82
N CYS A 295 -24.49 -22.88 -20.08
CA CYS A 295 -23.22 -22.93 -19.35
C CYS A 295 -23.11 -21.65 -18.54
#